data_AF-A0AAV1QPG9-F1
#
_entry.id   AF-A0AAV1QPG9-F1
#
_cell.length_a   1.000
_cell.length_b   1.000
_cell.length_c   1.000
_cell.angle_alpha   90.00
_cell.angle_beta   90.00
_cell.angle_gamma   90.00
#
_symmetry.space_group_name_H-M   'P 1'
#
loop_
_entity.id
_entity.type
_entity.pdbx_description
1 polymer ?
#
loop_
_entity_poly.entity_id
_entity_poly.type
_entity_poly.pdbx_seq_one_letter_code
_entity_poly.pdbx_strand_id
1 'polypeptide(L)'
;MMRTNRRRIKIAIESGASREIRSWERKEKPLVGGLMRFLKGPIVMLREEHQKLGSVFTMNLVNRKITFLIGPEVSTHFFNALEVDLSQQEVYQFNVPTFGHGVVFDVDYSIRQEQFRFFIASLRVNKLKGYVDQMVVSLIERQEQLFDFFSALGDVAFAYAGHNVVLEI
;
A
#
# COMPACT_ATOMS: atom_id res chain seq x y z
N MET A 1 2.81 -19.35 -20.18
CA MET A 1 1.84 -18.30 -20.55
C MET A 1 2.37 -16.95 -20.07
N MET A 2 3.22 -16.28 -20.87
CA MET A 2 4.09 -15.16 -20.43
C MET A 2 4.01 -13.93 -21.36
N ARG A 3 2.84 -13.72 -22.01
CA ARG A 3 2.63 -12.63 -22.97
C ARG A 3 1.82 -11.43 -22.42
N THR A 4 1.18 -11.58 -21.26
CA THR A 4 0.22 -10.59 -20.73
C THR A 4 0.89 -9.36 -20.08
N ASN A 5 2.12 -9.50 -19.58
CA ASN A 5 2.75 -8.46 -18.76
C ASN A 5 3.30 -7.25 -19.55
N ARG A 6 3.44 -7.34 -20.88
CA ARG A 6 3.94 -6.22 -21.71
C ARG A 6 2.85 -5.23 -22.14
N ARG A 7 1.56 -5.59 -22.07
CA ARG A 7 0.46 -4.71 -22.51
C ARG A 7 -0.01 -3.74 -21.41
N ARG A 8 0.01 -4.15 -20.14
CA ARG A 8 -0.47 -3.33 -19.00
C ARG A 8 0.44 -2.14 -18.69
N ILE A 9 1.76 -2.31 -18.84
CA ILE A 9 2.74 -1.22 -18.67
C ILE A 9 2.61 -0.17 -19.80
N LYS A 10 2.08 -0.57 -20.97
CA LYS A 10 1.93 0.32 -22.13
C LYS A 10 0.86 1.41 -21.91
N ILE A 11 -0.18 1.13 -21.14
CA ILE A 11 -1.32 2.04 -20.92
C ILE A 11 -0.92 3.25 -20.06
N ALA A 12 -0.03 3.05 -19.08
CA ALA A 12 0.55 4.14 -18.31
C ALA A 12 1.60 4.96 -19.11
N ILE A 13 2.15 4.39 -20.19
CA ILE A 13 3.22 4.99 -21.00
C ILE A 13 2.65 5.78 -22.21
N GLU A 14 1.51 5.36 -22.77
CA GLU A 14 0.95 5.93 -24.00
C GLU A 14 0.09 7.20 -23.81
N SER A 15 -0.28 7.58 -22.57
CA SER A 15 -1.15 8.73 -22.30
C SER A 15 -0.43 10.09 -22.15
N GLY A 16 0.79 10.24 -22.67
CA GLY A 16 1.47 11.55 -22.78
C GLY A 16 2.69 11.79 -21.89
N ALA A 17 3.10 10.84 -21.04
CA ALA A 17 4.36 10.90 -20.28
C ALA A 17 5.60 10.48 -21.12
N SER A 18 5.43 10.38 -22.44
CA SER A 18 6.31 9.63 -23.34
C SER A 18 7.59 10.35 -23.79
N ARG A 19 8.08 11.39 -23.08
CA ARG A 19 9.35 12.04 -23.46
C ARG A 19 10.57 11.67 -22.63
N GLU A 20 10.44 10.98 -21.50
CA GLU A 20 11.65 10.76 -20.68
C GLU A 20 11.72 9.47 -19.85
N ILE A 21 11.05 8.39 -20.26
CA ILE A 21 11.30 7.08 -19.65
C ILE A 21 12.56 6.46 -20.30
N ARG A 22 13.73 6.98 -19.92
CA ARG A 22 15.01 6.31 -20.19
C ARG A 22 15.03 5.02 -19.36
N SER A 23 15.04 3.87 -20.02
CA SER A 23 15.09 2.56 -19.37
C SER A 23 16.42 2.37 -18.65
N TRP A 24 16.47 2.61 -17.35
CA TRP A 24 17.65 2.39 -16.52
C TRP A 24 17.47 1.16 -15.64
N GLU A 25 17.46 -0.04 -16.25
CA GLU A 25 17.68 -1.27 -15.48
C GLU A 25 19.14 -1.23 -14.96
N ARG A 26 19.34 -1.02 -13.65
CA ARG A 26 20.66 -1.19 -13.02
C ARG A 26 21.12 -2.64 -13.27
N LYS A 27 22.30 -2.81 -13.88
CA LYS A 27 23.02 -4.10 -14.07
C LYS A 27 23.55 -4.68 -12.74
N GLU A 28 22.81 -4.58 -11.65
CA GLU A 28 23.14 -5.32 -10.42
C GLU A 28 22.53 -6.71 -10.50
N LYS A 29 23.16 -7.72 -9.86
CA LYS A 29 22.63 -9.09 -9.83
C LYS A 29 21.17 -9.05 -9.33
N PRO A 30 20.18 -9.32 -10.20
CA PRO A 30 18.79 -8.87 -9.99
C PRO A 30 18.09 -9.53 -8.81
N LEU A 31 18.59 -10.67 -8.33
CA LEU A 31 17.99 -11.39 -7.21
C LEU A 31 18.49 -10.94 -5.83
N VAL A 32 19.75 -10.53 -5.69
CA VAL A 32 20.37 -10.35 -4.36
C VAL A 32 20.61 -8.88 -4.01
N GLY A 33 20.99 -8.05 -5.00
CA GLY A 33 21.31 -6.64 -4.75
C GLY A 33 20.09 -5.82 -4.33
N GLY A 34 18.97 -5.97 -5.06
CA GLY A 34 17.72 -5.27 -4.77
C GLY A 34 17.12 -5.67 -3.43
N LEU A 35 17.03 -6.98 -3.14
CA LEU A 35 16.46 -7.46 -1.88
C LEU A 35 17.27 -7.02 -0.66
N MET A 36 18.61 -7.15 -0.70
CA MET A 36 19.44 -6.78 0.44
C MET A 36 19.39 -5.28 0.76
N ARG A 37 19.28 -4.43 -0.26
CA ARG A 37 19.09 -2.98 -0.07
C ARG A 37 17.69 -2.67 0.47
N PHE A 38 16.67 -3.37 -0.01
CA PHE A 38 15.31 -3.23 0.49
C PHE A 38 15.22 -3.61 1.98
N LEU A 39 15.84 -4.72 2.39
CA LEU A 39 15.88 -5.16 3.80
C LEU A 39 16.64 -4.20 4.72
N LYS A 40 17.65 -3.49 4.21
CA LYS A 40 18.41 -2.48 4.98
C LYS A 40 17.65 -1.18 5.21
N GLY A 41 16.56 -0.95 4.48
CA GLY A 41 15.79 0.29 4.58
C GLY A 41 15.12 0.64 3.26
N PRO A 42 13.83 0.30 3.06
CA PRO A 42 13.16 0.52 1.78
C PRO A 42 13.04 2.01 1.45
N ILE A 43 12.81 2.86 2.46
CA ILE A 43 12.70 4.32 2.26
C ILE A 43 14.01 4.94 1.79
N VAL A 44 15.15 4.53 2.37
CA VAL A 44 16.47 5.04 1.98
C VAL A 44 16.79 4.63 0.54
N MET A 45 16.55 3.36 0.22
CA MET A 45 16.72 2.84 -1.14
C MET A 45 15.87 3.64 -2.15
N LEU A 46 14.58 3.83 -1.87
CA LEU A 46 13.67 4.55 -2.77
C LEU A 46 14.06 6.01 -2.94
N ARG A 47 14.51 6.68 -1.88
CA ARG A 47 15.00 8.06 -1.96
C ARG A 47 16.22 8.18 -2.86
N GLU A 48 17.20 7.27 -2.69
CA GLU A 48 18.40 7.25 -3.53
C GLU A 48 18.09 6.97 -5.00
N GLU A 49 17.21 6.00 -5.28
CA GLU A 49 16.82 5.68 -6.65
C GLU A 49 15.98 6.79 -7.28
N HIS A 50 15.06 7.41 -6.53
CA HIS A 50 14.29 8.56 -6.99
C HIS A 50 15.19 9.75 -7.35
N GLN A 51 16.21 10.06 -6.55
CA GLN A 51 17.17 11.12 -6.85
C GLN A 51 17.99 10.84 -8.12
N LYS A 52 18.26 9.56 -8.43
CA LYS A 52 19.07 9.15 -9.58
C LYS A 52 18.27 8.94 -10.86
N LEU A 53 17.03 8.44 -10.73
CA LEU A 53 16.21 7.93 -11.83
C LEU A 53 14.94 8.76 -12.06
N GLY A 54 14.60 9.68 -11.15
CA GLY A 54 13.44 10.55 -11.22
C GLY A 54 12.15 9.90 -10.69
N SER A 55 11.02 10.51 -11.03
CA SER A 55 9.68 10.18 -10.51
C SER A 55 9.14 8.80 -10.92
N VAL A 56 9.69 8.19 -11.99
CA VAL A 56 9.27 6.87 -12.48
C VAL A 56 10.47 5.97 -12.71
N PHE A 57 10.55 4.87 -11.97
CA PHE A 57 11.63 3.89 -12.13
C PHE A 57 11.18 2.47 -11.79
N THR A 58 11.89 1.48 -12.32
CA THR A 58 11.58 0.06 -12.11
C THR A 58 12.77 -0.64 -11.46
N MET A 59 12.47 -1.44 -10.44
CA MET A 59 13.46 -2.25 -9.72
C MET A 59 13.08 -3.72 -9.80
N ASN A 60 14.10 -4.58 -9.85
CA ASN A 60 13.91 -6.01 -9.65
C ASN A 60 14.01 -6.30 -8.15
N LEU A 61 12.90 -6.72 -7.55
CA LEU A 61 12.82 -7.19 -6.17
C LEU A 61 12.51 -8.68 -6.20
N VAL A 62 13.51 -9.49 -5.85
CA VAL A 62 13.47 -10.96 -5.94
C VAL A 62 13.18 -11.41 -7.38
N ASN A 63 11.98 -11.89 -7.65
CA ASN A 63 11.51 -12.37 -8.95
C ASN A 63 10.42 -11.46 -9.56
N ARG A 64 10.17 -10.28 -8.96
CA ARG A 64 9.18 -9.32 -9.41
C ARG A 64 9.84 -8.05 -9.92
N LYS A 65 9.31 -7.50 -11.00
CA LYS A 65 9.60 -6.14 -11.45
C LYS A 65 8.59 -5.21 -10.77
N ILE A 66 9.10 -4.28 -9.98
CA ILE A 66 8.28 -3.32 -9.25
C ILE A 66 8.59 -1.93 -9.79
N THR A 67 7.56 -1.25 -10.30
CA THR A 67 7.64 0.10 -10.84
C THR A 67 7.12 1.08 -9.80
N PHE A 68 7.92 2.07 -9.46
CA PHE A 68 7.59 3.13 -8.51
C PHE A 68 7.17 4.37 -9.28
N LEU A 69 6.08 4.98 -8.82
CA LEU A 69 5.58 6.27 -9.29
C LEU A 69 5.56 7.20 -8.08
N ILE A 70 6.50 8.14 -8.01
CA ILE A 70 6.72 9.02 -6.86
C ILE A 70 6.57 10.46 -7.30
N GLY A 71 5.65 11.20 -6.67
CA GLY A 71 5.37 12.60 -6.98
C GLY A 71 3.94 12.82 -7.51
N PRO A 72 3.34 14.00 -7.29
CA PRO A 72 1.96 14.29 -7.68
C PRO A 72 1.72 14.22 -9.20
N GLU A 73 2.74 14.53 -10.00
CA GLU A 73 2.70 14.51 -11.45
C GLU A 73 2.49 13.11 -12.05
N VAL A 74 2.91 12.06 -11.34
CA VAL A 74 2.81 10.66 -11.80
C VAL A 74 1.82 9.84 -10.98
N SER A 75 1.56 10.21 -9.73
CA SER A 75 0.67 9.45 -8.83
C SER A 75 -0.77 9.38 -9.33
N THR A 76 -1.22 10.39 -10.07
CA THR A 76 -2.54 10.44 -10.71
C THR A 76 -2.81 9.21 -11.59
N HIS A 77 -1.78 8.67 -12.25
CA HIS A 77 -1.91 7.45 -13.05
C HIS A 77 -2.15 6.20 -12.21
N PHE A 78 -1.56 6.13 -11.01
CA PHE A 78 -1.76 5.02 -10.09
C PHE A 78 -3.16 5.06 -9.47
N PHE A 79 -3.58 6.23 -8.98
CA PHE A 79 -4.86 6.39 -8.28
C PHE A 79 -6.10 6.30 -9.19
N ASN A 80 -5.97 6.69 -10.46
CA ASN A 80 -7.08 6.65 -11.42
C ASN A 80 -7.04 5.43 -12.36
N ALA A 81 -6.09 4.50 -12.17
CA ALA A 81 -6.03 3.30 -13.00
C ALA A 81 -7.28 2.43 -12.82
N LEU A 82 -7.69 1.80 -13.91
CA LEU A 82 -8.76 0.79 -13.87
C LEU A 82 -8.23 -0.50 -13.24
N GLU A 83 -9.11 -1.24 -12.54
CA GLU A 83 -8.76 -2.54 -11.92
C GLU A 83 -8.21 -3.56 -12.94
N VAL A 84 -8.60 -3.46 -14.22
CA VAL A 84 -8.10 -4.32 -15.30
C VAL A 84 -6.64 -4.06 -15.66
N ASP A 85 -6.17 -2.84 -15.41
CA ASP A 85 -4.82 -2.37 -15.71
C ASP A 85 -3.91 -2.53 -14.49
N LEU A 86 -4.38 -2.09 -13.32
CA LEU A 86 -3.73 -2.25 -12.02
C LEU A 86 -4.67 -2.94 -11.03
N SER A 87 -4.49 -4.25 -10.83
CA SER A 87 -5.34 -5.02 -9.92
C SER A 87 -4.77 -5.08 -8.51
N GLN A 88 -5.63 -4.78 -7.53
CA GLN A 88 -5.33 -4.96 -6.11
C GLN A 88 -5.39 -6.43 -5.69
N GLN A 89 -6.22 -7.23 -6.36
CA GLN A 89 -6.42 -8.65 -6.02
C GLN A 89 -5.13 -9.45 -6.09
N GLU A 90 -4.34 -9.25 -7.16
CA GLU A 90 -3.05 -9.95 -7.34
C GLU A 90 -2.07 -9.65 -6.18
N VAL A 91 -2.16 -8.46 -5.57
CA VAL A 91 -1.26 -8.03 -4.50
C VAL A 91 -1.76 -8.44 -3.12
N TYR A 92 -3.07 -8.39 -2.87
CA TYR A 92 -3.66 -8.66 -1.55
C TYR A 92 -4.16 -10.10 -1.34
N GLN A 93 -3.89 -11.02 -2.27
CA GLN A 93 -4.25 -12.43 -2.11
C GLN A 93 -3.69 -13.08 -0.83
N PHE A 94 -2.58 -12.58 -0.30
CA PHE A 94 -2.02 -13.07 0.96
C PHE A 94 -2.92 -12.82 2.18
N ASN A 95 -3.93 -11.95 2.07
CA ASN A 95 -4.89 -11.66 3.12
C ASN A 95 -6.05 -12.65 3.20
N VAL A 96 -6.26 -13.47 2.17
CA VAL A 96 -7.40 -14.43 2.11
C VAL A 96 -7.42 -15.39 3.30
N PRO A 97 -6.28 -15.98 3.74
CA PRO A 97 -6.29 -16.84 4.93
C PRO A 97 -6.75 -16.14 6.22
N THR A 98 -6.56 -14.83 6.32
CA THR A 98 -6.92 -14.03 7.51
C THR A 98 -8.40 -13.62 7.49
N PHE A 99 -8.91 -13.14 6.35
CA PHE A 99 -10.29 -12.65 6.25
C PHE A 99 -11.30 -13.72 5.84
N GLY A 100 -10.83 -14.84 5.30
CA GLY A 100 -11.66 -15.92 4.81
C GLY A 100 -12.00 -15.79 3.32
N HIS A 101 -12.45 -16.92 2.78
CA HIS A 101 -12.88 -17.00 1.39
C HIS A 101 -14.17 -16.21 1.13
N GLY A 102 -14.31 -15.66 -0.07
CA GLY A 102 -15.46 -14.84 -0.46
C GLY A 102 -15.49 -13.43 0.15
N VAL A 103 -14.38 -12.97 0.72
CA VAL A 103 -14.27 -11.66 1.38
C VAL A 103 -13.30 -10.75 0.62
N VAL A 104 -13.78 -9.56 0.24
CA VAL A 104 -13.08 -8.40 -0.35
C VAL A 104 -12.12 -8.76 -1.49
N PHE A 105 -10.91 -9.20 -1.16
CA PHE A 105 -9.87 -9.53 -2.14
C PHE A 105 -10.04 -10.92 -2.75
N ASP A 106 -10.90 -11.78 -2.20
CA ASP A 106 -11.21 -13.12 -2.74
C ASP A 106 -12.43 -13.14 -3.69
N VAL A 107 -13.03 -11.98 -3.98
CA VAL A 107 -14.21 -11.87 -4.86
C VAL A 107 -13.96 -10.97 -6.06
N ASP A 108 -14.80 -11.13 -7.08
CA ASP A 108 -14.84 -10.27 -8.26
C ASP A 108 -15.03 -8.81 -7.89
N TYR A 109 -14.49 -7.92 -8.72
CA TYR A 109 -14.48 -6.48 -8.46
C TYR A 109 -15.88 -5.88 -8.23
N SER A 110 -16.92 -6.37 -8.92
CA SER A 110 -18.31 -5.91 -8.70
C SER A 110 -18.80 -6.25 -7.29
N ILE A 111 -18.63 -7.50 -6.85
CA ILE A 111 -19.01 -7.96 -5.51
C ILE A 111 -18.18 -7.24 -4.44
N ARG A 112 -16.88 -7.06 -4.69
CA ARG A 112 -15.98 -6.29 -3.82
C ARG A 112 -16.49 -4.88 -3.58
N GLN A 113 -16.92 -4.18 -4.63
CA GLN A 113 -17.49 -2.83 -4.51
C GLN A 113 -18.77 -2.81 -3.66
N GLU A 114 -19.60 -3.84 -3.75
CA GLU A 114 -20.78 -3.96 -2.89
C GLU A 114 -20.40 -4.15 -1.42
N GLN A 115 -19.46 -5.04 -1.13
CA GLN A 115 -18.94 -5.24 0.22
C GLN A 115 -18.30 -3.96 0.78
N PHE A 116 -17.50 -3.24 -0.01
CA PHE A 116 -16.95 -1.95 0.39
C PHE A 116 -18.03 -0.91 0.64
N ARG A 117 -19.11 -0.87 -0.14
CA ARG A 117 -20.23 0.05 0.11
C ARG A 117 -20.85 -0.19 1.48
N PHE A 118 -21.02 -1.44 1.90
CA PHE A 118 -21.48 -1.78 3.25
C PHE A 118 -20.48 -1.30 4.32
N PHE A 119 -19.20 -1.53 4.11
CA PHE A 119 -18.14 -1.08 5.02
C PHE A 119 -18.09 0.45 5.16
N ILE A 120 -18.09 1.18 4.04
CA ILE A 120 -18.09 2.65 4.06
C ILE A 120 -19.38 3.20 4.68
N ALA A 121 -20.52 2.53 4.52
CA ALA A 121 -21.76 2.94 5.17
C ALA A 121 -21.67 2.89 6.70
N SER A 122 -20.90 1.95 7.28
CA SER A 122 -20.69 1.87 8.72
C SER A 122 -19.74 2.95 9.26
N LEU A 123 -18.91 3.53 8.39
CA LEU A 123 -17.95 4.60 8.71
C LEU A 123 -18.47 6.01 8.39
N ARG A 124 -19.75 6.17 8.10
CA ARG A 124 -20.35 7.51 7.91
C ARG A 124 -20.46 8.26 9.23
N VAL A 125 -20.41 9.60 9.17
CA VAL A 125 -20.43 10.50 10.33
C VAL A 125 -21.57 10.19 11.32
N ASN A 126 -22.76 9.86 10.83
CA ASN A 126 -23.90 9.52 11.68
C ASN A 126 -23.71 8.22 12.49
N LYS A 127 -22.89 7.28 12.00
CA LYS A 127 -22.49 6.07 12.73
C LYS A 127 -21.26 6.32 13.61
N LEU A 128 -20.26 7.03 13.08
CA LEU A 128 -19.02 7.36 13.82
C LEU A 128 -19.30 8.08 15.13
N LYS A 129 -20.27 9.01 15.17
CA LYS A 129 -20.67 9.70 16.41
C LYS A 129 -21.04 8.72 17.53
N GLY A 130 -21.74 7.63 17.22
CA GLY A 130 -22.07 6.61 18.22
C GLY A 130 -20.87 5.75 18.63
N TYR A 131 -19.88 5.57 17.75
CA TYR A 131 -18.65 4.85 18.11
C TYR A 131 -17.76 5.66 19.05
N VAL A 132 -17.79 7.00 18.99
CA VAL A 132 -17.04 7.85 19.92
C VAL A 132 -17.44 7.55 21.36
N ASP A 133 -18.75 7.47 21.63
CA ASP A 133 -19.25 7.16 22.97
C ASP A 133 -18.79 5.77 23.43
N GLN A 134 -18.83 4.77 22.54
CA GLN A 134 -18.35 3.41 22.83
C GLN A 134 -16.84 3.39 23.10
N MET A 135 -16.04 4.14 22.33
CA MET A 135 -14.61 4.26 22.55
C MET A 135 -14.33 4.90 23.91
N VAL A 136 -15.01 6.01 24.25
CA VAL A 136 -14.84 6.68 25.55
C VAL A 136 -15.19 5.75 26.71
N VAL A 137 -16.32 5.04 26.64
CA VAL A 137 -16.70 4.06 27.66
C VAL A 137 -15.64 2.97 27.77
N SER A 138 -15.18 2.41 26.64
CA SER A 138 -14.17 1.35 26.64
C SER A 138 -12.84 1.77 27.26
N LEU A 139 -12.47 3.06 27.11
CA LEU A 139 -11.28 3.65 27.69
C LEU A 139 -11.45 3.90 29.19
N ILE A 140 -12.63 4.35 29.63
CA ILE A 140 -12.94 4.58 31.05
C ILE A 140 -12.98 3.24 31.81
N GLU A 141 -13.64 2.22 31.27
CA GLU A 141 -13.74 0.89 31.88
C GLU A 141 -12.40 0.18 32.01
N ARG A 142 -11.47 0.44 31.09
CA ARG A 142 -10.15 -0.21 31.04
C ARG A 142 -9.03 0.75 31.47
N GLN A 143 -9.36 1.86 32.12
CA GLN A 143 -8.40 2.94 32.37
C GLN A 143 -7.19 2.47 33.18
N GLU A 144 -7.39 1.65 34.22
CA GLU A 144 -6.30 1.09 35.03
C GLU A 144 -5.41 0.15 34.21
N GLN A 145 -6.00 -0.77 33.43
CA GLN A 145 -5.25 -1.69 32.57
C GLN A 145 -4.50 -0.97 31.43
N LEU A 146 -5.11 0.07 30.86
CA LEU A 146 -4.48 0.93 29.85
C LEU A 146 -3.33 1.72 30.45
N PHE A 147 -3.53 2.31 31.64
CA PHE A 147 -2.50 3.06 32.32
C PHE A 147 -1.33 2.17 32.73
N ASP A 148 -1.59 0.96 33.23
CA ASP A 148 -0.56 -0.03 33.52
C ASP A 148 0.15 -0.49 32.24
N PHE A 149 -0.57 -0.71 31.14
CA PHE A 149 0.00 -1.06 29.83
C PHE A 149 0.91 0.05 29.29
N PHE A 150 0.46 1.31 29.31
CA PHE A 150 1.25 2.46 28.86
C PHE A 150 2.42 2.76 29.79
N SER A 151 2.23 2.61 31.10
CA SER A 151 3.31 2.76 32.09
C SER A 151 4.36 1.66 31.96
N ALA A 152 3.95 0.42 31.66
CA ALA A 152 4.85 -0.70 31.39
C ALA A 152 5.62 -0.54 30.06
N LEU A 153 5.03 0.14 29.07
CA LEU A 153 5.69 0.44 27.79
C LEU A 153 6.59 1.69 27.84
N GLY A 154 6.42 2.58 28.82
CA GLY A 154 7.20 3.81 28.95
C GLY A 154 7.18 4.67 27.67
N ASP A 155 8.31 5.30 27.33
CA ASP A 155 8.44 6.18 26.15
C ASP A 155 8.23 5.47 24.79
N VAL A 156 8.15 4.14 24.76
CA VAL A 156 8.03 3.34 23.52
C VAL A 156 6.62 3.41 22.92
N ALA A 157 5.60 3.72 23.72
CA ALA A 157 4.20 3.75 23.28
C ALA A 157 3.94 4.76 22.15
N PHE A 158 4.59 5.93 22.17
CA PHE A 158 4.40 6.96 21.14
C PHE A 158 5.06 6.62 19.81
N ALA A 159 6.17 5.89 19.82
CA ALA A 159 6.88 5.49 18.60
C ALA A 159 6.08 4.47 17.76
N TYR A 160 5.36 3.55 18.42
CA TYR A 160 4.51 2.56 17.75
C TYR A 160 3.21 3.17 17.20
N ALA A 161 2.61 4.13 17.90
CA ALA A 161 1.41 4.83 17.43
C ALA A 161 1.69 5.74 16.20
N GLY A 162 2.86 6.39 16.16
CA GLY A 162 3.25 7.27 15.05
C GLY A 162 3.55 6.52 13.74
N HIS A 163 4.00 5.27 13.80
CA HIS A 163 4.38 4.51 12.60
C HIS A 163 3.18 3.93 11.83
N ASN A 164 2.04 3.70 12.50
CA ASN A 164 0.85 3.13 11.87
C ASN A 164 -0.09 4.18 11.25
N VAL A 165 -0.02 5.45 11.68
CA VAL A 165 -0.85 6.53 11.10
C VAL A 165 -0.28 7.03 9.76
N VAL A 166 1.01 6.82 9.48
CA VAL A 166 1.67 7.29 8.25
C VAL A 166 1.52 6.31 7.08
N LEU A 167 1.02 5.08 7.31
CA LEU A 167 0.84 4.08 6.25
C LEU A 167 -0.55 4.08 5.60
N GLU A 168 -1.48 4.90 6.08
CA GLU A 168 -2.81 5.07 5.48
C GLU A 168 -3.18 6.55 5.31
N ILE A 169 -2.43 7.27 4.47
CA ILE A 169 -2.91 8.48 3.75
C ILE A 169 -2.30 8.49 2.36
#